data_AF-A0A6L7WBB4-F1
#
_entry.id   AF-A0A6L7WBB4-F1
#
_cell.length_a   1.000
_cell.length_b   1.000
_cell.length_c   1.000
_cell.angle_alpha   90.00
_cell.angle_beta   90.00
_cell.angle_gamma   90.00
#
_symmetry.space_group_name_H-M   'P 1'
#
loop_
_entity.id
_entity.type
_entity.pdbx_description
1 polymer ?
#
loop_
_entity_poly.entity_id
_entity_poly.type
_entity_poly.pdbx_seq_one_letter_code
_entity_poly.pdbx_strand_id
1 'polypeptide(L)'
;MKGSHRMILPQHQQPITIRLARKADIEGAKRIADQNRSELGFVNITILRVAQSKGWLLVAAEWEDQRKRDMVVGFANFRIRQDKNATLYEIAIAATHRRTGIGTRLVSELIRRVHLAGGQYVRLKCPAGLSANQFYPKCGFRQVETEQGKKRRLHVWHYHIPHTHSKETEPLSITLSNSKADDRGTRQSFGWETESHIPAHFYASLTIAPDEMRMLHRLWHEHAHNFDWKFGKPNPFQRVLISPVVASKQTFDFVRELKRTGETEVAMFDSGGYFVQKGDISYYDLHRKLYECYQREDWADIYVLPDNPPLSRDTLSSAEAKIKQTVEGSLRLYNDLSDAIQQRAMPVVHATKSEHLDYCLRHYKNFKKIGFGSFPTSGTSNSINRLNINALMILQRLTRMLDPDGVKTHTFGISTPPAIYLLSLVGVNSFDSNGWMRSGGYGKVFLPFMRGYMVTFNSRNNGSLNEAEFKLWKENIQHDCPFCNSFDRLSNNRWDRIMHNLIVMAELETHQRIPQMDMLRELSGAYYRMSKSLIGEDL
;
A
#
# COMPACT_ATOMS: atom_id res chain seq x y z
N MET A 1 3.04 8.83 -57.66
CA MET A 1 3.35 9.69 -56.50
C MET A 1 2.26 9.48 -55.45
N LYS A 2 2.50 8.65 -54.43
CA LYS A 2 1.58 8.43 -53.30
C LYS A 2 2.25 8.95 -52.03
N GLY A 3 1.66 10.00 -51.44
CA GLY A 3 2.15 10.62 -50.21
C GLY A 3 1.88 9.73 -49.00
N SER A 4 2.92 9.47 -48.20
CA SER A 4 2.79 8.74 -46.94
C SER A 4 2.21 9.66 -45.86
N HIS A 5 0.97 9.39 -45.43
CA HIS A 5 0.49 9.93 -44.16
C HIS A 5 1.15 9.18 -43.01
N ARG A 6 2.15 9.81 -42.37
CA ARG A 6 2.61 9.42 -41.03
C ARG A 6 1.48 9.67 -40.05
N MET A 7 0.87 8.61 -39.53
CA MET A 7 0.09 8.70 -38.29
C MET A 7 1.02 9.15 -37.16
N ILE A 8 0.77 10.34 -36.63
CA ILE A 8 1.38 10.83 -35.40
C ILE A 8 0.65 10.12 -34.25
N LEU A 9 1.31 9.12 -33.65
CA LEU A 9 0.83 8.49 -32.43
C LEU A 9 0.79 9.52 -31.28
N PRO A 10 -0.17 9.44 -30.34
CA PRO A 10 -0.20 10.32 -29.18
C PRO A 10 1.09 10.16 -28.37
N GLN A 11 1.78 11.26 -28.08
CA GLN A 11 2.93 11.25 -27.18
C GLN A 11 2.47 10.75 -25.80
N HIS A 12 2.88 9.54 -25.41
CA HIS A 12 2.74 9.02 -24.05
C HIS A 12 3.37 10.03 -23.08
N GLN A 13 2.56 10.79 -22.35
CA GLN A 13 3.04 11.63 -21.26
C GLN A 13 3.51 10.71 -20.12
N GLN A 14 4.81 10.77 -19.81
CA GLN A 14 5.41 10.03 -18.70
C GLN A 14 4.74 10.43 -17.36
N PRO A 15 4.65 9.53 -16.36
CA PRO A 15 3.93 9.81 -15.13
C PRO A 15 4.61 10.89 -14.27
N ILE A 16 3.90 11.98 -13.99
CA ILE A 16 4.34 13.01 -13.04
C ILE A 16 4.37 12.47 -11.60
N THR A 17 5.50 12.59 -10.92
CA THR A 17 5.70 12.20 -9.51
C THR A 17 5.67 13.40 -8.58
N ILE A 18 4.93 13.34 -7.45
CA ILE A 18 4.97 14.34 -6.39
C ILE A 18 5.84 13.83 -5.24
N ARG A 19 6.85 14.61 -4.83
CA ARG A 19 7.78 14.23 -3.75
C ARG A 19 8.40 15.44 -3.07
N LEU A 20 9.10 15.23 -1.94
CA LEU A 20 9.99 16.26 -1.38
C LEU A 20 11.11 16.59 -2.38
N ALA A 21 11.52 17.86 -2.37
CA ALA A 21 12.63 18.33 -3.16
C ALA A 21 13.96 17.71 -2.67
N ARG A 22 14.76 17.25 -3.61
CA ARG A 22 16.18 16.94 -3.49
C ARG A 22 16.97 18.21 -3.78
N LYS A 23 18.26 18.22 -3.42
CA LYS A 23 19.16 19.35 -3.72
C LYS A 23 19.19 19.72 -5.21
N ALA A 24 19.10 18.72 -6.09
CA ALA A 24 19.09 18.91 -7.54
C ALA A 24 17.82 19.58 -8.09
N ASP A 25 16.70 19.55 -7.36
CA ASP A 25 15.43 20.09 -7.84
C ASP A 25 15.29 21.61 -7.61
N ILE A 26 16.18 22.20 -6.80
CA ILE A 26 16.09 23.60 -6.36
C ILE A 26 16.14 24.55 -7.54
N GLU A 27 17.05 24.31 -8.49
CA GLU A 27 17.16 25.11 -9.72
C GLU A 27 15.90 24.99 -10.59
N GLY A 28 15.29 23.80 -10.61
CA GLY A 28 14.02 23.58 -11.30
C GLY A 28 12.87 24.39 -10.70
N ALA A 29 12.72 24.34 -9.37
CA ALA A 29 11.72 25.14 -8.65
C ALA A 29 11.97 26.65 -8.82
N LYS A 30 13.23 27.09 -8.73
CA LYS A 30 13.62 28.50 -8.93
C LYS A 30 13.25 29.01 -10.32
N ARG A 31 13.56 28.22 -11.35
CA ARG A 31 13.21 28.55 -12.74
C ARG A 31 11.69 28.71 -12.93
N ILE A 32 10.88 27.82 -12.35
CA ILE A 32 9.42 27.98 -12.39
C ILE A 32 9.00 29.24 -11.63
N ALA A 33 9.58 29.52 -10.46
CA ALA A 33 9.26 30.73 -9.70
C ALA A 33 9.55 32.00 -10.52
N ASP A 34 10.68 32.03 -11.23
CA ASP A 34 11.07 33.17 -12.09
C ASP A 34 10.16 33.35 -13.30
N GLN A 35 9.74 32.24 -13.93
CA GLN A 35 8.75 32.27 -15.01
C GLN A 35 7.38 32.81 -14.54
N ASN A 36 7.11 32.72 -13.23
CA ASN A 36 5.87 33.18 -12.61
C ASN A 36 6.09 34.45 -11.73
N ARG A 37 7.15 35.22 -12.00
CA ARG A 37 7.56 36.38 -11.17
C ARG A 37 6.50 37.47 -11.06
N SER A 38 5.66 37.66 -12.08
CA SER A 38 4.54 38.61 -12.04
C SER A 38 3.47 38.22 -11.01
N GLU A 39 3.27 36.92 -10.80
CA GLU A 39 2.28 36.37 -9.87
C GLU A 39 2.87 36.26 -8.46
N LEU A 40 4.04 35.59 -8.34
CA LEU A 40 4.70 35.23 -7.07
C LEU A 40 5.61 36.33 -6.50
N GLY A 41 6.08 37.26 -7.34
CA GLY A 41 7.17 38.16 -6.98
C GLY A 41 8.55 37.48 -7.06
N PHE A 42 9.55 38.08 -6.41
CA PHE A 42 10.90 37.55 -6.38
C PHE A 42 11.04 36.48 -5.28
N VAL A 43 11.23 35.23 -5.69
CA VAL A 43 11.49 34.11 -4.77
C VAL A 43 13.00 33.89 -4.67
N ASN A 44 13.58 34.14 -3.49
CA ASN A 44 15.01 33.98 -3.26
C ASN A 44 15.38 32.48 -3.23
N ILE A 45 16.41 32.09 -4.00
CA ILE A 45 16.88 30.69 -4.06
C ILE A 45 17.35 30.16 -2.69
N THR A 46 17.88 31.02 -1.83
CA THR A 46 18.29 30.65 -0.47
C THR A 46 17.08 30.22 0.37
N ILE A 47 15.91 30.81 0.18
CA ILE A 47 14.67 30.38 0.84
C ILE A 47 14.28 28.98 0.38
N LEU A 48 14.40 28.68 -0.91
CA LEU A 48 14.13 27.33 -1.44
C LEU A 48 15.14 26.29 -0.92
N ARG A 49 16.42 26.66 -0.77
CA ARG A 49 17.45 25.80 -0.14
C ARG A 49 17.12 25.49 1.32
N VAL A 50 16.75 26.50 2.10
CA VAL A 50 16.32 26.32 3.49
C VAL A 50 15.08 25.43 3.55
N ALA A 51 14.07 25.71 2.72
CA ALA A 51 12.86 24.90 2.67
C ALA A 51 13.17 23.43 2.32
N GLN A 52 14.03 23.19 1.31
CA GLN A 52 14.47 21.86 0.95
C GLN A 52 15.14 21.13 2.13
N SER A 53 16.09 21.79 2.82
CA SER A 53 16.80 21.21 3.97
C SER A 53 15.88 20.86 5.16
N LYS A 54 14.79 21.61 5.31
CA LYS A 54 13.79 21.41 6.39
C LYS A 54 12.62 20.50 5.98
N GLY A 55 12.63 19.95 4.77
CA GLY A 55 11.53 19.11 4.27
C GLY A 55 10.24 19.88 3.97
N TRP A 56 10.39 21.15 3.60
CA TRP A 56 9.37 22.18 3.42
C TRP A 56 9.17 22.60 1.96
N LEU A 57 9.76 21.85 1.03
CA LEU A 57 9.63 22.07 -0.41
C LEU A 57 9.17 20.77 -1.08
N LEU A 58 8.00 20.81 -1.71
CA LEU A 58 7.48 19.75 -2.57
C LEU A 58 7.74 20.11 -4.03
N VAL A 59 8.00 19.09 -4.85
CA VAL A 59 8.15 19.21 -6.30
C VAL A 59 7.30 18.18 -7.02
N ALA A 60 6.77 18.59 -8.17
CA ALA A 60 6.25 17.72 -9.20
C ALA A 60 7.35 17.50 -10.23
N ALA A 61 7.74 16.26 -10.46
CA ALA A 61 8.82 15.88 -11.36
C ALA A 61 8.28 14.97 -12.47
N GLU A 62 8.70 15.27 -13.70
CA GLU A 62 8.49 14.45 -14.90
C GLU A 62 9.83 13.83 -15.30
N TRP A 63 9.84 12.57 -15.73
CA TRP A 63 11.05 11.96 -16.24
C TRP A 63 11.33 12.44 -17.68
N GLU A 64 12.50 13.04 -17.92
CA GLU A 64 12.94 13.52 -19.24
C GLU A 64 13.90 12.50 -19.87
N ASP A 65 13.40 11.64 -20.76
CA ASP A 65 14.15 10.53 -21.36
C ASP A 65 15.46 10.98 -22.03
N GLN A 66 15.43 12.10 -22.76
CA GLN A 66 16.60 12.63 -23.47
C GLN A 66 17.74 13.01 -22.53
N ARG A 67 17.42 13.50 -21.32
CA ARG A 67 18.41 13.95 -20.34
C ARG A 67 18.61 12.95 -19.19
N LYS A 68 17.90 11.82 -19.22
CA LYS A 68 17.90 10.78 -18.19
C LYS A 68 17.81 11.35 -16.77
N ARG A 69 16.91 12.31 -16.55
CA ARG A 69 16.74 12.98 -15.25
C ARG A 69 15.30 13.43 -15.01
N ASP A 70 14.98 13.60 -13.72
CA ASP A 70 13.75 14.27 -13.28
C ASP A 70 13.79 15.76 -13.65
N MET A 71 12.82 16.22 -14.43
CA MET A 71 12.54 17.63 -14.69
C MET A 71 11.44 18.12 -13.76
N VAL A 72 11.72 19.17 -12.98
CA VAL A 72 10.70 19.82 -12.15
C VAL A 72 9.72 20.58 -13.03
N VAL A 73 8.43 20.24 -12.93
CA VAL A 73 7.31 20.85 -13.66
C VAL A 73 6.33 21.58 -12.75
N GLY A 74 6.52 21.49 -11.43
CA GLY A 74 5.78 22.28 -10.45
C GLY A 74 6.43 22.20 -9.06
N PHE A 75 6.12 23.15 -8.18
CA PHE A 75 6.60 23.13 -6.80
C PHE A 75 5.59 23.77 -5.83
N ALA A 76 5.72 23.42 -4.56
CA ALA A 76 5.03 24.07 -3.45
C ALA A 76 6.00 24.26 -2.28
N ASN A 77 6.22 25.51 -1.89
CA ASN A 77 7.03 25.91 -0.74
C ASN A 77 6.12 26.25 0.43
N PHE A 78 6.32 25.58 1.56
CA PHE A 78 5.45 25.70 2.74
C PHE A 78 6.28 25.68 4.01
N ARG A 79 5.65 25.89 5.16
CA ARG A 79 6.28 25.65 6.46
C ARG A 79 5.29 25.03 7.41
N ILE A 80 5.66 23.90 7.99
CA ILE A 80 4.98 23.34 9.15
C ILE A 80 5.55 24.07 10.37
N ARG A 81 4.70 24.78 11.09
CA ARG A 81 5.06 25.57 12.27
C ARG A 81 5.16 24.68 13.51
N GLN A 82 5.57 25.26 14.64
CA GLN A 82 5.69 24.53 15.92
C GLN A 82 4.34 23.99 16.40
N ASP A 83 3.26 24.75 16.17
CA ASP A 83 1.87 24.35 16.43
C ASP A 83 1.31 23.35 15.40
N LYS A 84 2.18 22.77 14.57
CA LYS A 84 1.89 21.73 13.56
C LYS A 84 1.00 22.16 12.40
N ASN A 85 0.37 23.32 12.46
CA ASN A 85 -0.32 23.93 11.32
C ASN A 85 0.70 24.39 10.26
N ALA A 86 0.25 24.53 9.02
CA ALA A 86 1.12 24.95 7.93
C ALA A 86 0.70 26.26 7.28
N THR A 87 1.70 26.99 6.79
CA THR A 87 1.53 28.08 5.83
C THR A 87 2.09 27.66 4.48
N LEU A 88 1.28 27.71 3.43
CA LEU A 88 1.74 27.57 2.04
C LEU A 88 2.12 28.96 1.53
N TYR A 89 3.41 29.16 1.23
CA TYR A 89 3.96 30.45 0.82
C TYR A 89 3.87 30.63 -0.69
N GLU A 90 4.38 29.67 -1.46
CA GLU A 90 4.36 29.71 -2.91
C GLU A 90 3.94 28.36 -3.49
N ILE A 91 3.15 28.40 -4.57
CA ILE A 91 2.86 27.25 -5.41
C ILE A 91 2.83 27.71 -6.86
N ALA A 92 3.51 26.99 -7.74
CA ALA A 92 3.45 27.26 -9.18
C ALA A 92 3.69 26.00 -10.00
N ILE A 93 3.04 25.97 -11.15
CA ILE A 93 3.15 24.90 -12.16
C ILE A 93 3.66 25.53 -13.45
N ALA A 94 4.59 24.84 -14.13
CA ALA A 94 5.06 25.23 -15.44
C ALA A 94 3.88 25.43 -16.40
N ALA A 95 3.92 26.46 -17.25
CA ALA A 95 2.78 26.87 -18.08
C ALA A 95 2.23 25.73 -18.95
N THR A 96 3.12 24.93 -19.51
CA THR A 96 2.84 23.74 -20.34
C THR A 96 2.13 22.61 -19.59
N HIS A 97 2.18 22.61 -18.25
CA HIS A 97 1.62 21.57 -17.39
C HIS A 97 0.46 22.08 -16.53
N ARG A 98 0.01 23.33 -16.72
CA ARG A 98 -1.17 23.86 -16.01
C ARG A 98 -2.44 23.12 -16.43
N ARG A 99 -3.43 23.07 -15.54
CA ARG A 99 -4.75 22.40 -15.74
C ARG A 99 -4.71 20.88 -15.93
N THR A 100 -3.59 20.22 -15.64
CA THR A 100 -3.43 18.75 -15.65
C THR A 100 -3.64 18.09 -14.28
N GLY A 101 -4.04 18.85 -13.26
CA GLY A 101 -4.24 18.36 -11.89
C GLY A 101 -2.99 18.33 -11.00
N ILE A 102 -1.81 18.70 -11.50
CA ILE A 102 -0.55 18.72 -10.71
C ILE A 102 -0.66 19.63 -9.47
N GLY A 103 -1.25 20.81 -9.61
CA GLY A 103 -1.45 21.73 -8.49
C GLY A 103 -2.28 21.11 -7.37
N THR A 104 -3.37 20.43 -7.72
CA THR A 104 -4.21 19.71 -6.75
C THR A 104 -3.40 18.62 -6.04
N ARG A 105 -2.59 17.85 -6.76
CA ARG A 105 -1.74 16.80 -6.18
C ARG A 105 -0.69 17.35 -5.21
N LEU A 106 -0.06 18.50 -5.52
CA LEU A 106 0.87 19.19 -4.60
C LEU A 106 0.18 19.63 -3.32
N VAL A 107 -1.02 20.21 -3.44
CA VAL A 107 -1.84 20.64 -2.29
C VAL A 107 -2.29 19.45 -1.45
N SER A 108 -2.74 18.36 -2.06
CA SER A 108 -3.13 17.13 -1.36
C SER A 108 -1.96 16.53 -0.58
N GLU A 109 -0.77 16.48 -1.16
CA GLU A 109 0.43 15.99 -0.47
C GLU A 109 0.84 16.89 0.70
N LEU A 110 0.71 18.22 0.55
CA LEU A 110 0.90 19.16 1.65
C LEU A 110 -0.10 18.88 2.79
N ILE A 111 -1.40 18.83 2.49
CA ILE A 111 -2.46 18.57 3.49
C ILE A 111 -2.18 17.26 4.23
N ARG A 112 -1.82 16.20 3.50
CA ARG A 112 -1.45 14.90 4.08
C ARG A 112 -0.30 15.03 5.08
N ARG A 113 0.74 15.80 4.76
CA ARG A 113 1.89 16.02 5.66
C ARG A 113 1.53 16.79 6.91
N VAL A 114 0.65 17.78 6.78
CA VAL A 114 0.18 18.58 7.92
C VAL A 114 -0.68 17.72 8.83
N HIS A 115 -1.56 16.90 8.27
CA HIS A 115 -2.35 15.94 9.02
C HIS A 115 -1.47 14.93 9.78
N LEU A 116 -0.45 14.36 9.13
CA LEU A 116 0.51 13.46 9.78
C LEU A 116 1.35 14.13 10.88
N ALA A 117 1.54 15.46 10.80
CA ALA A 117 2.21 16.22 11.84
C ALA A 117 1.28 16.56 13.02
N GLY A 118 0.00 16.19 12.97
CA GLY A 118 -1.02 16.57 13.95
C GLY A 118 -1.58 17.99 13.76
N GLY A 119 -1.32 18.61 12.61
CA GLY A 119 -1.85 19.93 12.27
C GLY A 119 -3.34 19.88 11.97
N GLN A 120 -4.01 21.00 12.21
CA GLN A 120 -5.46 21.15 12.06
C GLN A 120 -5.84 21.97 10.83
N TYR A 121 -4.94 22.80 10.30
CA TYR A 121 -5.21 23.57 9.08
C TYR A 121 -3.97 23.91 8.26
N VAL A 122 -4.23 24.22 6.99
CA VAL A 122 -3.28 24.86 6.07
C VAL A 122 -3.79 26.25 5.74
N ARG A 123 -2.93 27.26 5.90
CA ARG A 123 -3.22 28.66 5.59
C ARG A 123 -2.39 29.13 4.39
N LEU A 124 -2.97 29.98 3.55
CA LEU A 124 -2.22 30.73 2.53
C LEU A 124 -2.81 32.13 2.33
N LYS A 125 -2.03 32.99 1.68
CA LYS A 125 -2.46 34.31 1.20
C LYS A 125 -2.28 34.37 -0.31
N CYS A 126 -3.31 34.82 -1.02
CA CYS A 126 -3.27 35.00 -2.47
C CYS A 126 -3.73 36.41 -2.84
N PRO A 127 -2.99 37.16 -3.67
CA PRO A 127 -3.45 38.45 -4.16
C PRO A 127 -4.82 38.38 -4.83
N ALA A 128 -5.72 39.31 -4.49
CA ALA A 128 -7.13 39.25 -4.87
C ALA A 128 -7.37 39.17 -6.38
N GLY A 129 -6.53 39.84 -7.18
CA GLY A 129 -6.66 39.88 -8.64
C GLY A 129 -6.10 38.67 -9.41
N LEU A 130 -5.51 37.67 -8.74
CA LEU A 130 -4.94 36.51 -9.44
C LEU A 130 -5.99 35.42 -9.72
N SER A 131 -5.90 34.81 -10.90
CA SER A 131 -6.74 33.67 -11.30
C SER A 131 -6.58 32.45 -10.39
N ALA A 132 -5.46 32.35 -9.66
CA ALA A 132 -5.24 31.32 -8.65
C ALA A 132 -6.31 31.29 -7.56
N ASN A 133 -7.04 32.39 -7.31
CA ASN A 133 -8.16 32.38 -6.37
C ASN A 133 -9.32 31.44 -6.79
N GLN A 134 -9.41 31.09 -8.08
CA GLN A 134 -10.40 30.09 -8.56
C GLN A 134 -9.95 28.63 -8.30
N PHE A 135 -8.67 28.42 -7.96
CA PHE A 135 -8.09 27.10 -7.74
C PHE A 135 -8.27 26.62 -6.29
N TYR A 136 -8.11 27.49 -5.30
CA TYR A 136 -8.16 27.11 -3.88
C TYR A 136 -9.52 26.54 -3.41
N PRO A 137 -10.68 27.12 -3.80
CA PRO A 137 -11.99 26.52 -3.50
C PRO A 137 -12.12 25.07 -4.01
N LYS A 138 -11.59 24.80 -5.21
CA LYS A 138 -11.61 23.45 -5.82
C LYS A 138 -10.75 22.45 -5.05
N CYS A 139 -9.78 22.93 -4.29
CA CYS A 139 -8.97 22.13 -3.38
C CYS A 139 -9.57 22.06 -1.95
N GLY A 140 -10.76 22.60 -1.74
CA GLY A 140 -11.45 22.60 -0.44
C GLY A 140 -11.04 23.72 0.52
N PHE A 141 -10.25 24.71 0.08
CA PHE A 141 -9.96 25.88 0.90
C PHE A 141 -11.18 26.80 0.95
N ARG A 142 -11.38 27.44 2.09
CA ARG A 142 -12.38 28.49 2.29
C ARG A 142 -11.67 29.82 2.44
N GLN A 143 -12.15 30.84 1.75
CA GLN A 143 -11.69 32.20 1.97
C GLN A 143 -12.26 32.66 3.32
N VAL A 144 -11.38 33.02 4.25
CA VAL A 144 -11.77 33.44 5.60
C VAL A 144 -11.73 34.95 5.79
N GLU A 145 -10.84 35.63 5.06
CA GLU A 145 -10.62 37.07 5.22
C GLU A 145 -10.05 37.69 3.94
N THR A 146 -10.14 39.01 3.82
CA THR A 146 -9.34 39.79 2.88
C THR A 146 -8.54 40.84 3.63
N GLU A 147 -7.21 40.76 3.57
CA GLU A 147 -6.30 41.68 4.24
C GLU A 147 -5.73 42.73 3.25
N GLN A 148 -5.42 43.93 3.75
CA GLN A 148 -4.66 44.92 2.99
C GLN A 148 -3.16 44.57 3.07
N GLY A 149 -2.62 43.98 2.00
CA GLY A 149 -1.19 43.72 1.89
C GLY A 149 -0.39 45.00 1.56
N LYS A 150 0.94 44.94 1.69
CA LYS A 150 1.84 46.10 1.47
C LYS A 150 1.66 46.83 0.13
N LYS A 151 1.26 46.11 -0.92
CA LYS A 151 1.08 46.66 -2.28
C LYS A 151 -0.28 46.37 -2.91
N ARG A 152 -1.01 45.37 -2.40
CA ARG A 152 -2.26 44.87 -2.99
C ARG A 152 -3.04 44.09 -1.94
N ARG A 153 -4.37 44.05 -2.10
CA ARG A 153 -5.28 43.24 -1.29
C ARG A 153 -4.97 41.75 -1.44
N LEU A 154 -5.04 41.01 -0.34
CA LEU A 154 -4.76 39.57 -0.26
C LEU A 154 -5.97 38.84 0.30
N HIS A 155 -6.47 37.83 -0.42
CA HIS A 155 -7.41 36.86 0.14
C HIS A 155 -6.66 35.85 1.01
N VAL A 156 -7.16 35.65 2.22
CA VAL A 156 -6.66 34.65 3.16
C VAL A 156 -7.52 33.40 3.02
N TRP A 157 -6.87 32.27 2.78
CA TRP A 157 -7.51 31.00 2.53
C TRP A 157 -7.09 29.98 3.58
N HIS A 158 -8.06 29.30 4.18
CA HIS A 158 -7.84 28.21 5.14
C HIS A 158 -8.41 26.90 4.59
N TYR A 159 -7.62 25.83 4.70
CA TYR A 159 -8.11 24.47 4.60
C TYR A 159 -8.10 23.88 6.00
N HIS A 160 -9.28 23.60 6.55
CA HIS A 160 -9.40 22.87 7.80
C HIS A 160 -9.29 21.38 7.51
N ILE A 161 -8.30 20.74 8.12
CA ILE A 161 -8.14 19.30 8.03
C ILE A 161 -9.28 18.71 8.86
N PRO A 162 -10.16 17.88 8.26
CA PRO A 162 -11.23 17.26 9.01
C PRO A 162 -10.62 16.54 10.21
N HIS A 163 -11.00 16.95 11.41
CA HIS A 163 -10.81 16.11 12.57
C HIS A 163 -11.55 14.82 12.23
N THR A 164 -10.86 13.69 12.26
CA THR A 164 -11.52 12.41 12.48
C THR A 164 -12.14 12.48 13.87
N HIS A 165 -13.24 13.22 14.00
CA HIS A 165 -14.19 13.01 15.07
C HIS A 165 -14.70 11.60 14.86
N SER A 166 -14.46 10.77 15.86
CA SER A 166 -15.33 9.67 16.24
C SER A 166 -16.75 10.22 16.45
N LYS A 167 -17.43 10.57 15.36
CA LYS A 167 -18.88 10.66 15.37
C LYS A 167 -19.36 9.23 15.21
N GLU A 168 -19.97 8.73 16.27
CA GLU A 168 -21.01 7.72 16.22
C GLU A 168 -21.85 7.94 14.96
N THR A 169 -21.59 7.15 13.93
CA THR A 169 -22.57 6.94 12.87
C THR A 169 -23.68 6.16 13.52
N GLU A 170 -24.85 6.77 13.64
CA GLU A 170 -26.10 6.04 13.89
C GLU A 170 -26.13 4.79 13.02
N PRO A 171 -26.49 3.62 13.59
CA PRO A 171 -26.58 2.41 12.82
C PRO A 171 -27.63 2.59 11.72
N LEU A 172 -27.21 2.35 10.48
CA LEU A 172 -28.12 2.04 9.38
C LEU A 172 -29.06 0.94 9.86
N SER A 173 -30.32 1.30 10.11
CA SER A 173 -31.40 0.35 10.34
C SER A 173 -31.58 -0.48 9.08
N ILE A 174 -30.90 -1.62 9.05
CA ILE A 174 -31.21 -2.70 8.11
C ILE A 174 -32.52 -3.30 8.60
N THR A 175 -33.63 -2.83 8.03
CA THR A 175 -34.92 -3.49 8.16
C THR A 175 -34.80 -4.85 7.47
N LEU A 176 -34.50 -5.89 8.26
CA LEU A 176 -34.69 -7.27 7.85
C LEU A 176 -36.19 -7.45 7.59
N SER A 177 -36.57 -7.45 6.32
CA SER A 177 -37.90 -7.90 5.91
C SER A 177 -38.01 -9.38 6.24
N ASN A 178 -38.66 -9.67 7.37
CA ASN A 178 -39.12 -11.00 7.73
C ASN A 178 -40.11 -11.49 6.65
N SER A 179 -39.61 -12.29 5.72
CA SER A 179 -40.47 -13.21 4.98
C SER A 179 -40.65 -14.45 5.85
N LYS A 180 -41.90 -14.65 6.28
CA LYS A 180 -42.37 -15.87 6.94
C LYS A 180 -42.27 -17.04 5.96
N ALA A 181 -41.49 -18.06 6.29
CA ALA A 181 -41.74 -19.44 5.88
C ALA A 181 -40.89 -20.42 6.72
N ASP A 182 -41.60 -21.35 7.34
CA ASP A 182 -41.19 -22.63 7.93
C ASP A 182 -40.11 -22.68 9.02
N ASP A 183 -40.66 -22.59 10.22
CA ASP A 183 -40.27 -23.20 11.47
C ASP A 183 -40.12 -24.74 11.33
N ARG A 184 -38.87 -25.23 11.31
CA ARG A 184 -38.38 -26.49 11.92
C ARG A 184 -36.93 -26.76 11.49
N GLY A 185 -35.99 -26.47 12.37
CA GLY A 185 -34.59 -26.86 12.19
C GLY A 185 -33.65 -26.16 13.17
N THR A 186 -33.48 -26.76 14.34
CA THR A 186 -32.29 -26.66 15.21
C THR A 186 -31.51 -25.33 15.18
N ARG A 187 -31.80 -24.46 16.15
CA ARG A 187 -30.82 -23.47 16.65
C ARG A 187 -29.64 -24.23 17.26
N GLN A 188 -28.66 -24.58 16.44
CA GLN A 188 -27.32 -24.87 16.93
C GLN A 188 -26.65 -23.54 17.25
N SER A 189 -26.73 -23.15 18.52
CA SER A 189 -25.79 -22.21 19.10
C SER A 189 -24.41 -22.86 19.08
N PHE A 190 -23.62 -22.58 18.05
CA PHE A 190 -22.19 -22.87 18.11
C PHE A 190 -21.55 -21.85 19.05
N GLY A 191 -21.21 -22.31 20.25
CA GLY A 191 -20.33 -21.58 21.15
C GLY A 191 -18.96 -21.48 20.49
N TRP A 192 -18.45 -20.26 20.36
CA TRP A 192 -17.03 -20.04 20.05
C TRP A 192 -16.22 -20.37 21.31
N GLU A 193 -16.04 -21.65 21.60
CA GLU A 193 -15.00 -22.11 22.53
C GLU A 193 -13.65 -21.86 21.87
N THR A 194 -13.04 -20.70 22.14
CA THR A 194 -11.62 -20.33 21.85
C THR A 194 -10.93 -21.22 20.80
N GLU A 195 -11.48 -21.26 19.58
CA GLU A 195 -10.96 -22.15 18.54
C GLU A 195 -9.55 -21.68 18.19
N SER A 196 -8.62 -22.63 18.21
CA SER A 196 -7.20 -22.43 17.96
C SER A 196 -6.97 -21.53 16.74
N HIS A 197 -6.24 -20.43 16.94
CA HIS A 197 -5.76 -19.59 15.85
C HIS A 197 -4.93 -20.44 14.86
N ILE A 198 -5.47 -20.69 13.67
CA ILE A 198 -4.69 -21.29 12.57
C ILE A 198 -3.97 -20.16 11.85
N PRO A 199 -2.62 -20.09 11.89
CA PRO A 199 -1.90 -19.03 11.21
C PRO A 199 -2.04 -19.15 9.69
N ALA A 200 -2.15 -18.00 9.03
CA ALA A 200 -2.07 -17.94 7.58
C ALA A 200 -0.62 -18.10 7.13
N HIS A 201 -0.37 -18.83 6.04
CA HIS A 201 0.96 -18.97 5.47
C HIS A 201 1.45 -17.67 4.83
N PHE A 202 2.69 -17.31 5.12
CA PHE A 202 3.33 -16.11 4.60
C PHE A 202 4.02 -16.38 3.26
N TYR A 203 3.84 -15.48 2.29
CA TYR A 203 4.62 -15.43 1.05
C TYR A 203 5.48 -14.16 1.02
N ALA A 204 6.80 -14.34 0.99
CA ALA A 204 7.72 -13.23 0.82
C ALA A 204 7.65 -12.71 -0.63
N SER A 205 7.17 -11.47 -0.82
CA SER A 205 7.16 -10.84 -2.14
C SER A 205 8.57 -10.43 -2.52
N LEU A 206 9.18 -11.21 -3.42
CA LEU A 206 10.54 -11.12 -3.90
C LEU A 206 10.64 -10.42 -5.26
N THR A 207 9.64 -9.61 -5.62
CA THR A 207 9.68 -8.75 -6.82
C THR A 207 10.56 -7.52 -6.56
N ILE A 208 11.86 -7.75 -6.37
CA ILE A 208 12.88 -6.77 -5.96
C ILE A 208 14.12 -6.90 -6.84
N ALA A 209 15.07 -5.96 -6.71
CA ALA A 209 16.30 -6.01 -7.49
C ALA A 209 17.16 -7.24 -7.12
N PRO A 210 17.86 -7.86 -8.09
CA PRO A 210 18.63 -9.09 -7.86
C PRO A 210 19.66 -8.97 -6.72
N ASP A 211 20.37 -7.85 -6.64
CA ASP A 211 21.40 -7.63 -5.62
C ASP A 211 20.79 -7.53 -4.21
N GLU A 212 19.60 -6.92 -4.09
CA GLU A 212 18.88 -6.83 -2.82
C GLU A 212 18.43 -8.22 -2.36
N MET A 213 17.99 -9.08 -3.29
CA MET A 213 17.61 -10.45 -2.99
C MET A 213 18.79 -11.30 -2.54
N ARG A 214 19.91 -11.25 -3.27
CA ARG A 214 21.15 -11.96 -2.91
C ARG A 214 21.68 -11.50 -1.55
N MET A 215 21.59 -10.20 -1.26
CA MET A 215 21.95 -9.65 0.04
C MET A 215 21.12 -10.27 1.17
N LEU A 216 19.79 -10.34 1.02
CA LEU A 216 18.90 -10.90 2.04
C LEU A 216 19.11 -12.40 2.21
N HIS A 217 19.25 -13.14 1.11
CA HIS A 217 19.56 -14.56 1.13
C HIS A 217 20.87 -14.85 1.86
N ARG A 218 21.92 -14.07 1.58
CA ARG A 218 23.20 -14.16 2.30
C ARG A 218 23.04 -13.89 3.80
N LEU A 219 22.37 -12.80 4.18
CA LEU A 219 22.16 -12.46 5.60
C LEU A 219 21.37 -13.54 6.34
N TRP A 220 20.40 -14.16 5.68
CA TRP A 220 19.69 -15.30 6.22
C TRP A 220 20.63 -16.47 6.53
N HIS A 221 21.43 -16.90 5.56
CA HIS A 221 22.34 -18.04 5.74
C HIS A 221 23.46 -17.76 6.73
N GLU A 222 24.02 -16.55 6.72
CA GLU A 222 25.13 -16.16 7.60
C GLU A 222 24.72 -16.01 9.07
N HIS A 223 23.47 -15.61 9.35
CA HIS A 223 23.08 -15.21 10.70
C HIS A 223 21.86 -15.93 11.26
N ALA A 224 20.88 -16.28 10.43
CA ALA A 224 19.54 -16.65 10.89
C ALA A 224 19.14 -18.10 10.59
N HIS A 225 19.73 -18.72 9.57
CA HIS A 225 19.41 -20.09 9.17
C HIS A 225 19.71 -21.10 10.30
N ASN A 226 20.84 -20.96 10.96
CA ASN A 226 21.25 -21.85 12.05
C ASN A 226 21.00 -21.25 13.45
N PHE A 227 20.19 -20.19 13.53
CA PHE A 227 19.83 -19.59 14.82
C PHE A 227 18.91 -20.52 15.61
N ASP A 228 19.02 -20.51 16.93
CA ASP A 228 18.19 -21.31 17.83
C ASP A 228 16.85 -20.60 18.08
N TRP A 229 15.81 -21.06 17.38
CA TRP A 229 14.50 -20.41 17.36
C TRP A 229 13.55 -21.00 18.40
N LYS A 230 13.09 -20.16 19.33
CA LYS A 230 12.17 -20.57 20.41
C LYS A 230 10.80 -21.05 19.93
N PHE A 231 10.28 -20.47 18.84
CA PHE A 231 8.90 -20.70 18.36
C PHE A 231 8.85 -21.43 17.00
N GLY A 232 9.89 -22.22 16.72
CA GLY A 232 10.11 -22.82 15.41
C GLY A 232 10.86 -21.88 14.47
N LYS A 233 11.65 -22.46 13.56
CA LYS A 233 12.50 -21.72 12.62
C LYS A 233 11.64 -21.04 11.53
N PRO A 234 11.52 -19.70 11.51
CA PRO A 234 10.84 -19.02 10.42
C PRO A 234 11.71 -19.10 9.17
N ASN A 235 11.21 -19.66 8.06
CA ASN A 235 11.96 -19.66 6.80
C ASN A 235 11.30 -18.71 5.78
N PRO A 236 11.77 -17.45 5.68
CA PRO A 236 11.14 -16.49 4.78
C PRO A 236 11.30 -16.82 3.28
N PHE A 237 12.20 -17.74 2.93
CA PHE A 237 12.41 -18.18 1.54
C PHE A 237 11.66 -19.47 1.20
N GLN A 238 10.96 -20.09 2.16
CA GLN A 238 10.18 -21.30 1.96
C GLN A 238 9.03 -21.08 0.97
N ARG A 239 8.36 -19.92 1.05
CA ARG A 239 7.24 -19.53 0.20
C ARG A 239 7.50 -18.14 -0.34
N VAL A 240 7.58 -18.02 -1.65
CA VAL A 240 7.94 -16.76 -2.31
C VAL A 240 6.91 -16.40 -3.36
N LEU A 241 6.69 -15.10 -3.51
CA LEU A 241 5.86 -14.52 -4.55
C LEU A 241 6.72 -13.63 -5.45
N ILE A 242 6.58 -13.80 -6.76
CA ILE A 242 7.28 -13.00 -7.77
C ILE A 242 6.30 -12.60 -8.87
N SER A 243 6.33 -11.35 -9.32
CA SER A 243 5.56 -10.92 -10.49
C SER A 243 6.41 -11.04 -11.75
N PRO A 244 6.18 -12.06 -12.61
CA PRO A 244 6.96 -12.27 -13.83
C PRO A 244 6.87 -11.12 -14.83
N VAL A 245 5.82 -10.29 -14.73
CA VAL A 245 5.56 -9.16 -15.63
C VAL A 245 6.57 -8.02 -15.47
N VAL A 246 7.15 -7.88 -14.27
CA VAL A 246 8.05 -6.79 -13.91
C VAL A 246 9.40 -7.26 -13.36
N ALA A 247 9.51 -8.52 -12.94
CA ALA A 247 10.76 -9.05 -12.44
C ALA A 247 11.82 -9.06 -13.54
N SER A 248 13.05 -8.68 -13.17
CA SER A 248 14.19 -8.85 -14.09
C SER A 248 14.45 -10.33 -14.34
N LYS A 249 15.02 -10.68 -15.50
CA LYS A 249 15.43 -12.06 -15.80
C LYS A 249 16.33 -12.64 -14.69
N GLN A 250 17.25 -11.83 -14.15
CA GLN A 250 18.15 -12.24 -13.07
C GLN A 250 17.41 -12.55 -11.76
N THR A 251 16.43 -11.72 -11.40
CA THR A 251 15.55 -11.96 -10.24
C THR A 251 14.79 -13.27 -10.42
N PHE A 252 14.22 -13.47 -11.61
CA PHE A 252 13.43 -14.64 -11.95
C PHE A 252 14.25 -15.93 -11.95
N ASP A 253 15.43 -15.91 -12.57
CA ASP A 253 16.37 -17.04 -12.58
C ASP A 253 16.85 -17.39 -11.17
N PHE A 254 17.06 -16.40 -10.30
CA PHE A 254 17.45 -16.63 -8.91
C PHE A 254 16.35 -17.35 -8.12
N VAL A 255 15.09 -16.92 -8.23
CA VAL A 255 13.97 -17.60 -7.56
C VAL A 255 13.75 -19.01 -8.14
N ARG A 256 13.91 -19.18 -9.45
CA ARG A 256 13.87 -20.51 -10.08
C ARG A 256 14.95 -21.41 -9.50
N GLU A 257 16.15 -20.89 -9.29
CA GLU A 257 17.24 -21.66 -8.68
C GLU A 257 16.92 -22.06 -7.23
N LEU A 258 16.39 -21.14 -6.42
CA LEU A 258 15.93 -21.48 -5.05
C LEU A 258 14.86 -22.57 -5.06
N LYS A 259 13.94 -22.55 -6.02
CA LYS A 259 12.93 -23.61 -6.20
C LYS A 259 13.58 -24.93 -6.62
N ARG A 260 14.55 -24.89 -7.52
CA ARG A 260 15.27 -26.08 -8.03
C ARG A 260 16.12 -26.76 -6.96
N THR A 261 16.74 -25.99 -6.07
CA THR A 261 17.55 -26.52 -4.96
C THR A 261 16.71 -26.99 -3.76
N GLY A 262 15.40 -26.74 -3.79
CA GLY A 262 14.48 -27.09 -2.70
C GLY A 262 14.49 -26.10 -1.53
N GLU A 263 15.21 -24.98 -1.63
CA GLU A 263 15.18 -23.93 -0.61
C GLU A 263 13.83 -23.19 -0.58
N THR A 264 13.22 -23.02 -1.75
CA THR A 264 11.84 -22.56 -1.90
C THR A 264 10.94 -23.76 -2.18
N GLU A 265 10.06 -24.07 -1.23
CA GLU A 265 9.06 -25.13 -1.38
C GLU A 265 7.91 -24.70 -2.28
N VAL A 266 7.48 -23.44 -2.20
CA VAL A 266 6.35 -22.92 -2.98
C VAL A 266 6.69 -21.59 -3.63
N ALA A 267 6.57 -21.54 -4.95
CA ALA A 267 6.70 -20.33 -5.75
C ALA A 267 5.33 -19.93 -6.32
N MET A 268 4.93 -18.69 -6.08
CA MET A 268 3.72 -18.09 -6.63
C MET A 268 4.09 -17.02 -7.66
N PHE A 269 3.50 -17.10 -8.85
CA PHE A 269 3.54 -16.03 -9.84
C PHE A 269 2.36 -15.08 -9.63
N ASP A 270 2.67 -13.85 -9.23
CA ASP A 270 1.70 -12.77 -9.13
C ASP A 270 1.29 -12.26 -10.51
N SER A 271 0.02 -11.89 -10.68
CA SER A 271 -0.47 -11.33 -11.94
C SER A 271 0.26 -10.03 -12.26
N GLY A 272 0.59 -9.22 -11.27
CA GLY A 272 1.04 -7.84 -11.47
C GLY A 272 -0.11 -6.84 -11.65
N GLY A 273 -1.34 -7.17 -11.26
CA GLY A 273 -2.51 -6.27 -11.30
C GLY A 273 -2.28 -4.92 -10.58
N TYR A 274 -1.40 -4.91 -9.57
CA TYR A 274 -0.94 -3.69 -8.91
C TYR A 274 -0.29 -2.66 -9.86
N PHE A 275 0.39 -3.10 -10.93
CA PHE A 275 0.99 -2.20 -11.93
C PHE A 275 -0.07 -1.62 -12.88
N VAL A 276 -1.13 -2.38 -13.18
CA VAL A 276 -2.32 -1.85 -13.87
C VAL A 276 -2.99 -0.79 -13.02
N GLN A 277 -3.15 -1.06 -11.72
CA GLN A 277 -3.73 -0.14 -10.75
C GLN A 277 -2.98 1.20 -10.68
N LYS A 278 -1.64 1.17 -10.79
CA LYS A 278 -0.79 2.37 -10.86
C LYS A 278 -0.84 3.11 -12.19
N GLY A 279 -1.28 2.44 -13.26
CA GLY A 279 -1.19 2.93 -14.63
C GLY A 279 0.19 2.75 -15.25
N ASP A 280 1.05 1.90 -14.67
CA ASP A 280 2.39 1.61 -15.19
C ASP A 280 2.32 0.69 -16.43
N ILE A 281 1.28 -0.15 -16.53
CA ILE A 281 0.99 -1.03 -17.66
C ILE A 281 -0.52 -1.04 -17.95
N SER A 282 -0.92 -1.30 -19.20
CA SER A 282 -2.33 -1.52 -19.53
C SER A 282 -2.78 -2.92 -19.11
N TYR A 283 -4.08 -3.12 -18.89
CA TYR A 283 -4.63 -4.47 -18.61
C TYR A 283 -4.42 -5.44 -19.79
N TYR A 284 -4.43 -4.91 -21.02
CA TYR A 284 -4.13 -5.72 -22.20
C TYR A 284 -2.68 -6.19 -22.23
N ASP A 285 -1.73 -5.28 -21.94
CA ASP A 285 -0.32 -5.64 -21.84
C ASP A 285 -0.04 -6.62 -20.70
N LEU A 286 -0.73 -6.46 -19.57
CA LEU A 286 -0.71 -7.41 -18.46
C LEU A 286 -1.10 -8.81 -18.95
N HIS A 287 -2.26 -8.93 -19.59
CA HIS A 287 -2.78 -10.19 -20.09
C HIS A 287 -1.81 -10.86 -21.08
N ARG A 288 -1.33 -10.11 -22.08
CA ARG A 288 -0.36 -10.60 -23.06
C ARG A 288 0.93 -11.09 -22.42
N LYS A 289 1.52 -10.33 -21.50
CA LYS A 289 2.78 -10.71 -20.83
C LYS A 289 2.62 -11.94 -19.96
N LEU A 290 1.48 -12.08 -19.26
CA LEU A 290 1.19 -13.27 -18.47
C LEU A 290 1.02 -14.49 -19.37
N TYR A 291 0.29 -14.37 -20.48
CA TYR A 291 0.17 -15.44 -21.48
C TYR A 291 1.54 -15.90 -21.98
N GLU A 292 2.37 -14.98 -22.47
CA GLU A 292 3.73 -15.30 -22.96
C GLU A 292 4.61 -15.95 -21.90
N CYS A 293 4.49 -15.52 -20.63
CA CYS A 293 5.23 -16.10 -19.53
C CYS A 293 4.73 -17.50 -19.19
N TYR A 294 3.43 -17.69 -19.01
CA TYR A 294 2.86 -18.95 -18.54
C TYR A 294 2.96 -20.06 -19.60
N GLN A 295 3.03 -19.71 -20.88
CA GLN A 295 3.35 -20.68 -21.95
C GLN A 295 4.79 -21.18 -21.89
N ARG A 296 5.72 -20.39 -21.35
CA ARG A 296 7.15 -20.69 -21.31
C ARG A 296 7.62 -21.25 -19.97
N GLU A 297 6.88 -20.98 -18.91
CA GLU A 297 7.32 -21.15 -17.53
C GLU A 297 6.29 -22.00 -16.78
N ASP A 298 6.62 -23.26 -16.52
CA ASP A 298 5.73 -24.26 -15.93
C ASP A 298 6.15 -24.71 -14.51
N TRP A 299 7.18 -24.08 -13.94
CA TRP A 299 7.79 -24.48 -12.67
C TRP A 299 7.18 -23.86 -11.41
N ALA A 300 6.36 -22.81 -11.51
CA ALA A 300 5.67 -22.23 -10.36
C ALA A 300 4.57 -23.16 -9.84
N ASP A 301 4.29 -23.12 -8.54
CA ASP A 301 3.25 -23.96 -7.92
C ASP A 301 1.87 -23.30 -8.01
N ILE A 302 1.83 -21.98 -8.17
CA ILE A 302 0.61 -21.18 -8.23
C ILE A 302 0.75 -20.09 -9.30
N TYR A 303 -0.21 -20.03 -10.21
CA TYR A 303 -0.28 -19.04 -11.29
C TYR A 303 -1.47 -18.11 -11.06
N VAL A 304 -1.21 -16.89 -10.60
CA VAL A 304 -2.28 -15.90 -10.41
C VAL A 304 -2.77 -15.42 -11.78
N LEU A 305 -4.08 -15.45 -11.99
CA LEU A 305 -4.72 -15.01 -13.23
C LEU A 305 -4.82 -13.48 -13.29
N PRO A 306 -4.90 -12.87 -14.49
CA PRO A 306 -4.89 -11.42 -14.67
C PRO A 306 -6.08 -10.74 -14.01
N ASP A 307 -5.81 -9.71 -13.20
CA ASP A 307 -6.82 -8.92 -12.52
C ASP A 307 -6.65 -7.40 -12.73
N ASN A 308 -7.76 -6.68 -12.59
CA ASN A 308 -7.81 -5.23 -12.65
C ASN A 308 -8.45 -4.70 -11.35
N PRO A 309 -7.64 -4.40 -10.32
CA PRO A 309 -8.16 -3.99 -9.02
C PRO A 309 -9.02 -2.71 -9.09
N PRO A 310 -10.23 -2.71 -8.49
CA PRO A 310 -10.97 -1.49 -8.22
C PRO A 310 -10.19 -0.54 -7.29
N LEU A 311 -10.29 0.76 -7.55
CA LEU A 311 -9.70 1.81 -6.71
C LEU A 311 -10.73 2.34 -5.72
N SER A 312 -10.28 2.83 -4.57
CA SER A 312 -11.17 3.49 -3.59
C SER A 312 -11.84 4.77 -4.10
N ARG A 313 -11.39 5.32 -5.24
CA ARG A 313 -11.99 6.47 -5.92
C ARG A 313 -12.92 6.10 -7.07
N ASP A 314 -13.00 4.82 -7.43
CA ASP A 314 -13.85 4.38 -8.53
C ASP A 314 -15.32 4.55 -8.14
N THR A 315 -16.14 4.93 -9.11
CA THR A 315 -17.59 4.84 -8.95
C THR A 315 -18.00 3.37 -8.88
N LEU A 316 -19.18 3.08 -8.34
CA LEU A 316 -19.70 1.71 -8.29
C LEU A 316 -19.72 1.05 -9.69
N SER A 317 -20.18 1.79 -10.71
CA SER A 317 -20.21 1.31 -12.10
C SER A 317 -18.79 1.05 -12.65
N SER A 318 -17.82 1.92 -12.35
CA SER A 318 -16.42 1.68 -12.75
C SER A 318 -15.81 0.47 -12.04
N ALA A 319 -16.12 0.27 -10.76
CA ALA A 319 -15.67 -0.91 -10.02
C ALA A 319 -16.29 -2.20 -10.59
N GLU A 320 -17.59 -2.19 -10.88
CA GLU A 320 -18.31 -3.31 -11.51
C GLU A 320 -17.73 -3.66 -12.89
N ALA A 321 -17.41 -2.67 -13.72
CA ALA A 321 -16.77 -2.89 -15.01
C ALA A 321 -15.39 -3.57 -14.87
N LYS A 322 -14.58 -3.16 -13.89
CA LYS A 322 -13.28 -3.77 -13.59
C LYS A 322 -13.39 -5.19 -13.05
N ILE A 323 -14.39 -5.46 -12.22
CA ILE A 323 -14.68 -6.80 -11.70
C ILE A 323 -15.06 -7.74 -12.86
N LYS A 324 -15.95 -7.31 -13.75
CA LYS A 324 -16.30 -8.07 -14.96
C LYS A 324 -15.09 -8.32 -15.85
N GLN A 325 -14.30 -7.27 -16.12
CA GLN A 325 -13.08 -7.39 -16.91
C GLN A 325 -12.08 -8.38 -16.29
N THR A 326 -11.95 -8.41 -14.96
CA THR A 326 -11.11 -9.37 -14.24
C THR A 326 -11.59 -10.81 -14.46
N VAL A 327 -12.88 -11.07 -14.28
CA VAL A 327 -13.47 -12.41 -14.48
C VAL A 327 -13.30 -12.88 -15.92
N GLU A 328 -13.67 -12.04 -16.88
CA GLU A 328 -13.58 -12.36 -18.31
C GLU A 328 -12.13 -12.58 -18.76
N GLY A 329 -11.21 -11.72 -18.33
CA GLY A 329 -9.79 -11.83 -18.67
C GLY A 329 -9.12 -13.04 -18.02
N SER A 330 -9.49 -13.36 -16.77
CA SER A 330 -9.03 -14.55 -16.05
C SER A 330 -9.46 -15.83 -16.75
N LEU A 331 -10.76 -15.94 -17.08
CA LEU A 331 -11.29 -17.13 -17.76
C LEU A 331 -10.74 -17.28 -19.18
N ARG A 332 -10.57 -16.18 -19.92
CA ARG A 332 -9.94 -16.21 -21.24
C ARG A 332 -8.51 -16.75 -21.15
N LEU A 333 -7.69 -16.20 -20.25
CA LEU A 333 -6.33 -16.69 -20.09
C LEU A 333 -6.35 -18.17 -19.68
N TYR A 334 -7.14 -18.52 -18.67
CA TYR A 334 -7.25 -19.89 -18.15
C TYR A 334 -7.52 -20.92 -19.25
N ASN A 335 -8.46 -20.64 -20.15
CA ASN A 335 -8.81 -21.54 -21.25
C ASN A 335 -7.69 -21.71 -22.28
N ASP A 336 -6.76 -20.75 -22.38
CA ASP A 336 -5.61 -20.81 -23.28
C ASP A 336 -4.37 -21.47 -22.63
N LEU A 337 -4.42 -21.81 -21.33
CA LEU A 337 -3.32 -22.45 -20.59
C LEU A 337 -3.40 -23.98 -20.69
N SER A 338 -2.25 -24.65 -20.52
CA SER A 338 -2.19 -26.12 -20.43
C SER A 338 -2.89 -26.65 -19.17
N ASP A 339 -3.39 -27.88 -19.22
CA ASP A 339 -4.07 -28.54 -18.09
C ASP A 339 -3.23 -28.52 -16.80
N ALA A 340 -1.91 -28.72 -16.92
CA ALA A 340 -0.98 -28.69 -15.80
C ALA A 340 -0.90 -27.31 -15.12
N ILE A 341 -1.05 -26.22 -15.87
CA ILE A 341 -1.10 -24.87 -15.32
C ILE A 341 -2.50 -24.54 -14.82
N GLN A 342 -3.55 -24.95 -15.54
CA GLN A 342 -4.94 -24.77 -15.12
C GLN A 342 -5.18 -25.33 -13.71
N GLN A 343 -4.66 -26.51 -13.39
CA GLN A 343 -4.76 -27.11 -12.04
C GLN A 343 -4.07 -26.29 -10.93
N ARG A 344 -3.14 -25.41 -11.30
CA ARG A 344 -2.36 -24.54 -10.42
C ARG A 344 -2.78 -23.06 -10.52
N ALA A 345 -3.78 -22.75 -11.33
CA ALA A 345 -4.25 -21.39 -11.52
C ALA A 345 -5.04 -20.88 -10.31
N MET A 346 -4.93 -19.58 -10.04
CA MET A 346 -5.64 -18.91 -8.96
C MET A 346 -6.26 -17.60 -9.47
N PRO A 347 -7.59 -17.52 -9.65
CA PRO A 347 -8.27 -16.28 -9.98
C PRO A 347 -8.32 -15.34 -8.78
N VAL A 348 -8.47 -14.05 -9.06
CA VAL A 348 -8.62 -13.01 -8.04
C VAL A 348 -10.07 -12.54 -8.00
N VAL A 349 -10.64 -12.55 -6.80
CA VAL A 349 -11.96 -11.97 -6.50
C VAL A 349 -11.77 -10.52 -6.09
N HIS A 350 -12.62 -9.67 -6.69
CA HIS A 350 -12.78 -8.28 -6.29
C HIS A 350 -14.23 -8.00 -5.91
N ALA A 351 -14.45 -7.30 -4.80
CA ALA A 351 -15.77 -6.99 -4.26
C ALA A 351 -15.79 -5.73 -3.39
N THR A 352 -16.70 -4.81 -3.73
CA THR A 352 -17.11 -3.66 -2.91
C THR A 352 -18.45 -3.88 -2.19
N LYS A 353 -19.20 -4.91 -2.62
CA LYS A 353 -20.49 -5.33 -2.05
C LYS A 353 -20.63 -6.85 -2.21
N SER A 354 -21.56 -7.45 -1.47
CA SER A 354 -21.72 -8.90 -1.41
C SER A 354 -22.03 -9.55 -2.76
N GLU A 355 -22.82 -8.88 -3.59
CA GLU A 355 -23.25 -9.40 -4.89
C GLU A 355 -22.07 -9.57 -5.87
N HIS A 356 -20.98 -8.83 -5.64
CA HIS A 356 -19.75 -9.00 -6.42
C HIS A 356 -19.05 -10.33 -6.09
N LEU A 357 -19.12 -10.80 -4.83
CA LEU A 357 -18.63 -12.12 -4.46
C LEU A 357 -19.42 -13.20 -5.20
N ASP A 358 -20.75 -13.12 -5.14
CA ASP A 358 -21.63 -14.09 -5.81
C ASP A 358 -21.41 -14.10 -7.34
N TYR A 359 -21.15 -12.93 -7.93
CA TYR A 359 -20.78 -12.84 -9.34
C TYR A 359 -19.44 -13.56 -9.64
N CYS A 360 -18.38 -13.29 -8.89
CA CYS A 360 -17.08 -13.90 -9.13
C CYS A 360 -17.11 -15.42 -8.88
N LEU A 361 -17.69 -15.86 -7.76
CA LEU A 361 -17.70 -17.27 -7.35
C LEU A 361 -18.53 -18.15 -8.29
N ARG A 362 -19.59 -17.62 -8.90
CA ARG A 362 -20.33 -18.36 -9.95
C ARG A 362 -19.46 -18.73 -11.14
N HIS A 363 -18.44 -17.92 -11.45
CA HIS A 363 -17.52 -18.15 -12.55
C HIS A 363 -16.28 -18.96 -12.13
N TYR A 364 -15.94 -18.98 -10.85
CA TYR A 364 -14.72 -19.60 -10.33
C TYR A 364 -14.94 -20.94 -9.61
N LYS A 365 -16.05 -21.63 -9.86
CA LYS A 365 -16.43 -22.87 -9.16
C LYS A 365 -15.41 -24.01 -9.23
N ASN A 366 -14.59 -24.05 -10.27
CA ASN A 366 -13.65 -25.15 -10.51
C ASN A 366 -12.24 -24.89 -9.92
N PHE A 367 -12.02 -23.75 -9.27
CA PHE A 367 -10.70 -23.39 -8.74
C PHE A 367 -10.53 -23.86 -7.30
N LYS A 368 -9.40 -24.50 -7.03
CA LYS A 368 -9.01 -24.98 -5.68
C LYS A 368 -8.41 -23.88 -4.80
N LYS A 369 -8.04 -22.75 -5.40
CA LYS A 369 -7.47 -21.59 -4.72
C LYS A 369 -8.10 -20.32 -5.27
N ILE A 370 -8.41 -19.37 -4.40
CA ILE A 370 -8.95 -18.06 -4.75
C ILE A 370 -8.17 -16.96 -4.06
N GLY A 371 -7.71 -15.99 -4.84
CA GLY A 371 -7.09 -14.78 -4.33
C GLY A 371 -8.12 -13.70 -4.02
N PHE A 372 -7.86 -12.86 -3.02
CA PHE A 372 -8.66 -11.71 -2.66
C PHE A 372 -7.84 -10.44 -2.77
N GLY A 373 -8.26 -9.54 -3.67
CA GLY A 373 -7.54 -8.30 -3.98
C GLY A 373 -8.25 -7.00 -3.56
N SER A 374 -9.46 -7.09 -2.98
CA SER A 374 -10.30 -5.91 -2.70
C SER A 374 -10.07 -5.27 -1.34
N PHE A 375 -8.82 -4.91 -1.06
CA PHE A 375 -8.53 -4.07 0.09
C PHE A 375 -8.67 -2.58 -0.28
N PRO A 376 -9.29 -1.76 0.59
CA PRO A 376 -9.23 -0.31 0.48
C PRO A 376 -7.79 0.15 0.32
N THR A 377 -7.55 1.02 -0.64
CA THR A 377 -6.22 1.52 -0.95
C THR A 377 -6.03 2.93 -0.43
N SER A 378 -4.83 3.22 0.06
CA SER A 378 -4.48 4.52 0.63
C SER A 378 -3.12 5.01 0.16
N GLY A 379 -2.79 6.26 0.48
CA GLY A 379 -1.54 6.91 0.09
C GLY A 379 -1.62 7.66 -1.24
N THR A 380 -0.55 8.37 -1.59
CA THR A 380 -0.48 9.27 -2.75
C THR A 380 -0.67 8.58 -4.10
N SER A 381 -0.50 7.27 -4.14
CA SER A 381 -0.62 6.40 -5.32
C SER A 381 -1.70 5.33 -5.17
N ASN A 382 -2.55 5.38 -4.12
CA ASN A 382 -3.49 4.30 -3.79
C ASN A 382 -2.80 2.92 -3.74
N SER A 383 -1.58 2.85 -3.22
CA SER A 383 -0.71 1.67 -3.35
C SER A 383 -0.45 0.95 -2.02
N ILE A 384 -1.17 1.36 -0.97
CA ILE A 384 -1.07 0.75 0.36
C ILE A 384 -2.46 0.20 0.71
N ASN A 385 -2.56 -1.13 0.70
CA ASN A 385 -3.74 -1.85 1.15
C ASN A 385 -3.93 -1.61 2.65
N ARG A 386 -5.13 -1.17 3.02
CA ARG A 386 -5.55 -1.01 4.42
C ARG A 386 -6.69 -1.97 4.69
N LEU A 387 -6.52 -2.73 5.74
CA LEU A 387 -7.59 -3.53 6.31
C LEU A 387 -8.55 -2.59 7.05
N ASN A 388 -9.84 -2.71 6.77
CA ASN A 388 -10.92 -2.10 7.54
C ASN A 388 -12.02 -3.14 7.79
N ILE A 389 -12.98 -2.81 8.64
CA ILE A 389 -14.03 -3.75 9.05
C ILE A 389 -14.87 -4.23 7.85
N ASN A 390 -15.19 -3.36 6.89
CA ASN A 390 -15.97 -3.74 5.72
C ASN A 390 -15.24 -4.77 4.84
N ALA A 391 -13.94 -4.56 4.58
CA ALA A 391 -13.13 -5.51 3.83
C ALA A 391 -12.99 -6.84 4.56
N LEU A 392 -12.86 -6.80 5.89
CA LEU A 392 -12.84 -8.00 6.73
C LEU A 392 -14.16 -8.76 6.69
N MET A 393 -15.30 -8.09 6.73
CA MET A 393 -16.61 -8.74 6.64
C MET A 393 -16.84 -9.39 5.27
N ILE A 394 -16.44 -8.73 4.18
CA ILE A 394 -16.47 -9.30 2.84
C ILE A 394 -15.56 -10.54 2.76
N LEU A 395 -14.35 -10.44 3.32
CA LEU A 395 -13.39 -11.53 3.34
C LEU A 395 -13.87 -12.72 4.20
N GLN A 396 -14.46 -12.46 5.37
CA GLN A 396 -15.07 -13.49 6.23
C GLN A 396 -16.24 -14.18 5.53
N ARG A 397 -17.06 -13.43 4.77
CA ARG A 397 -18.11 -14.04 3.95
C ARG A 397 -17.51 -14.91 2.85
N LEU A 398 -16.47 -14.44 2.17
CA LEU A 398 -15.78 -15.21 1.13
C LEU A 398 -15.22 -16.53 1.69
N THR A 399 -14.49 -16.50 2.80
CA THR A 399 -13.91 -17.71 3.40
C THR A 399 -14.99 -18.70 3.82
N ARG A 400 -16.07 -18.24 4.47
CA ARG A 400 -17.22 -19.10 4.82
C ARG A 400 -17.91 -19.74 3.61
N MET A 401 -17.97 -19.04 2.47
CA MET A 401 -18.56 -19.58 1.25
C MET A 401 -17.66 -20.64 0.58
N LEU A 402 -16.35 -20.62 0.86
CA LEU A 402 -15.35 -21.48 0.23
C LEU A 402 -14.93 -22.67 1.09
N ASP A 403 -15.10 -22.57 2.40
CA ASP A 403 -14.70 -23.59 3.38
C ASP A 403 -15.36 -24.96 3.14
N PRO A 404 -16.68 -25.07 2.85
CA PRO A 404 -17.32 -26.37 2.60
C PRO A 404 -16.70 -27.15 1.42
N ASP A 405 -16.17 -26.43 0.43
CA ASP A 405 -15.53 -27.01 -0.76
C ASP A 405 -14.01 -27.19 -0.58
N GLY A 406 -13.47 -26.84 0.59
CA GLY A 406 -12.04 -26.90 0.89
C GLY A 406 -11.18 -25.94 0.07
N VAL A 407 -11.78 -24.93 -0.57
CA VAL A 407 -11.09 -23.98 -1.46
C VAL A 407 -10.24 -23.02 -0.64
N LYS A 408 -8.95 -22.95 -0.95
CA LYS A 408 -8.00 -22.15 -0.17
C LYS A 408 -8.01 -20.68 -0.59
N THR A 409 -7.91 -19.80 0.40
CA THR A 409 -7.90 -18.35 0.19
C THR A 409 -6.52 -17.74 0.34
N HIS A 410 -6.19 -16.80 -0.55
CA HIS A 410 -4.98 -15.98 -0.47
C HIS A 410 -5.35 -14.49 -0.44
N THR A 411 -4.65 -13.69 0.35
CA THR A 411 -4.90 -12.24 0.42
C THR A 411 -3.68 -11.46 -0.04
N PHE A 412 -3.90 -10.49 -0.94
CA PHE A 412 -2.80 -9.78 -1.56
C PHE A 412 -2.38 -8.49 -0.85
N GLY A 413 -1.07 -8.32 -0.66
CA GLY A 413 -0.44 -7.04 -0.34
C GLY A 413 -0.65 -6.51 1.09
N ILE A 414 -0.96 -7.38 2.05
CA ILE A 414 -1.12 -6.98 3.46
C ILE A 414 0.24 -6.78 4.11
N SER A 415 0.48 -5.57 4.61
CA SER A 415 1.84 -5.09 4.96
C SER A 415 2.08 -4.84 6.45
N THR A 416 1.07 -5.01 7.31
CA THR A 416 1.18 -4.67 8.73
C THR A 416 1.01 -5.90 9.62
N PRO A 417 1.95 -6.19 10.55
CA PRO A 417 1.87 -7.36 11.42
C PRO A 417 0.53 -7.58 12.16
N PRO A 418 -0.12 -6.55 12.75
CA PRO A 418 -1.39 -6.75 13.44
C PRO A 418 -2.54 -7.19 12.52
N ALA A 419 -2.45 -6.89 11.21
CA ALA A 419 -3.47 -7.28 10.25
C ALA A 419 -3.51 -8.80 10.05
N ILE A 420 -2.35 -9.48 10.17
CA ILE A 420 -2.24 -10.92 9.94
C ILE A 420 -3.08 -11.71 10.94
N TYR A 421 -3.12 -11.27 12.19
CA TYR A 421 -4.01 -11.85 13.20
C TYR A 421 -5.50 -11.73 12.81
N LEU A 422 -5.90 -10.61 12.21
CA LEU A 422 -7.29 -10.47 11.75
C LEU A 422 -7.59 -11.36 10.55
N LEU A 423 -6.60 -11.63 9.70
CA LEU A 423 -6.74 -12.53 8.55
C LEU A 423 -6.97 -13.98 9.01
N SER A 424 -6.23 -14.44 10.02
CA SER A 424 -6.43 -15.78 10.59
C SER A 424 -7.78 -15.91 11.28
N LEU A 425 -8.23 -14.89 12.02
CA LEU A 425 -9.58 -14.88 12.63
C LEU A 425 -10.72 -15.01 11.61
N VAL A 426 -10.53 -14.56 10.36
CA VAL A 426 -11.54 -14.70 9.31
C VAL A 426 -11.31 -15.92 8.42
N GLY A 427 -10.37 -16.81 8.76
CA GLY A 427 -10.14 -18.08 8.05
C GLY A 427 -9.32 -17.97 6.77
N VAL A 428 -8.48 -16.94 6.62
CA VAL A 428 -7.57 -16.81 5.47
C VAL A 428 -6.45 -17.83 5.57
N ASN A 429 -6.16 -18.55 4.48
CA ASN A 429 -5.12 -19.58 4.48
C ASN A 429 -3.72 -19.04 4.18
N SER A 430 -3.60 -17.95 3.43
CA SER A 430 -2.30 -17.36 3.10
C SER A 430 -2.36 -15.87 2.76
N PHE A 431 -1.21 -15.21 2.85
CA PHE A 431 -1.06 -13.80 2.50
C PHE A 431 0.34 -13.52 1.97
N ASP A 432 0.49 -12.46 1.17
CA ASP A 432 1.80 -11.96 0.75
C ASP A 432 2.11 -10.57 1.31
N SER A 433 3.40 -10.27 1.36
CA SER A 433 3.84 -8.93 1.72
C SER A 433 5.17 -8.52 1.10
N ASN A 434 5.25 -7.26 0.69
CA ASN A 434 6.48 -6.48 0.52
C ASN A 434 6.57 -5.33 1.56
N GLY A 435 5.79 -5.41 2.63
CA GLY A 435 5.75 -4.40 3.69
C GLY A 435 7.04 -4.31 4.50
N TRP A 436 7.69 -5.45 4.73
CA TRP A 436 8.92 -5.60 5.50
C TRP A 436 10.10 -4.81 4.89
N MET A 437 10.29 -4.91 3.56
CA MET A 437 11.36 -4.20 2.85
C MET A 437 11.14 -2.70 2.84
N ARG A 438 9.92 -2.27 2.47
CA ARG A 438 9.57 -0.84 2.46
C ARG A 438 9.73 -0.23 3.85
N SER A 439 9.22 -0.90 4.88
CA SER A 439 9.29 -0.40 6.26
C SER A 439 10.72 -0.32 6.77
N GLY A 440 11.53 -1.37 6.56
CA GLY A 440 12.95 -1.40 6.96
C GLY A 440 13.79 -0.33 6.23
N GLY A 441 13.52 -0.14 4.93
CA GLY A 441 14.10 0.91 4.11
C GLY A 441 13.79 2.33 4.62
N TYR A 442 12.58 2.55 5.15
CA TYR A 442 12.18 3.81 5.78
C TYR A 442 12.63 3.98 7.24
N GLY A 443 13.44 3.08 7.77
CA GLY A 443 13.97 3.19 9.14
C GLY A 443 13.07 2.62 10.22
N LYS A 444 12.06 1.82 9.84
CA LYS A 444 11.14 1.19 10.79
C LYS A 444 11.47 -0.27 11.05
N VAL A 445 11.20 -0.72 12.26
CA VAL A 445 11.20 -2.13 12.64
C VAL A 445 9.81 -2.61 13.01
N PHE A 446 9.57 -3.89 12.80
CA PHE A 446 8.41 -4.62 13.26
C PHE A 446 8.73 -5.38 14.54
N LEU A 447 7.68 -5.64 15.32
CA LEU A 447 7.62 -6.68 16.32
C LEU A 447 6.35 -7.50 16.02
N PRO A 448 6.32 -8.81 16.31
CA PRO A 448 5.12 -9.64 16.14
C PRO A 448 3.84 -8.96 16.62
N PHE A 449 2.82 -8.94 15.75
CA PHE A 449 1.50 -8.34 15.98
C PHE A 449 1.49 -6.84 16.32
N MET A 450 2.59 -6.12 16.05
CA MET A 450 2.71 -4.69 16.29
C MET A 450 2.93 -3.93 14.99
N ARG A 451 2.39 -2.70 14.91
CA ARG A 451 2.68 -1.79 13.79
C ARG A 451 4.19 -1.47 13.73
N GLY A 452 4.65 -0.95 12.59
CA GLY A 452 6.05 -0.55 12.45
C GLY A 452 6.40 0.76 13.16
N TYR A 453 7.51 0.75 13.90
CA TYR A 453 8.03 1.88 14.67
C TYR A 453 9.36 2.38 14.12
N MET A 454 9.57 3.71 14.14
CA MET A 454 10.83 4.31 13.71
C MET A 454 11.95 4.03 14.71
N VAL A 455 13.11 3.55 14.25
CA VAL A 455 14.31 3.36 15.08
C VAL A 455 15.51 4.16 14.61
N THR A 456 15.43 4.79 13.44
CA THR A 456 16.50 5.66 12.91
C THR A 456 16.36 7.09 13.43
N PHE A 457 17.47 7.68 13.93
CA PHE A 457 17.60 9.04 14.50
C PHE A 457 16.79 9.33 15.78
N ASN A 458 17.34 10.19 16.67
CA ASN A 458 16.77 10.69 17.94
C ASN A 458 15.41 11.39 17.77
N SER A 459 14.37 10.63 17.50
CA SER A 459 13.01 11.12 17.33
C SER A 459 12.37 11.33 18.70
N ARG A 460 12.24 12.60 19.08
CA ARG A 460 11.54 13.07 20.29
C ARG A 460 10.01 13.08 20.15
N ASN A 461 9.42 12.21 19.30
CA ASN A 461 7.98 12.19 19.03
C ASN A 461 7.40 10.78 19.23
N ASN A 462 6.14 10.68 19.64
CA ASN A 462 5.34 9.47 19.97
C ASN A 462 5.27 8.33 18.91
N GLY A 463 6.03 8.37 17.82
CA GLY A 463 6.04 7.38 16.74
C GLY A 463 7.36 6.61 16.58
N SER A 464 8.31 6.85 17.48
CA SER A 464 9.61 6.19 17.47
C SER A 464 9.87 5.41 18.72
N LEU A 465 10.74 4.42 18.57
CA LEU A 465 11.06 3.46 19.60
C LEU A 465 12.51 3.66 20.01
N ASN A 466 12.74 3.98 21.28
CA ASN A 466 14.10 4.02 21.82
C ASN A 466 14.58 2.61 22.22
N GLU A 467 15.86 2.48 22.57
CA GLU A 467 16.46 1.19 22.89
C GLU A 467 15.81 0.51 24.11
N ALA A 468 15.49 1.27 25.16
CA ALA A 468 14.88 0.73 26.38
C ALA A 468 13.47 0.21 26.11
N GLU A 469 12.66 1.00 25.39
CA GLU A 469 11.32 0.59 24.96
C GLU A 469 11.37 -0.62 24.01
N PHE A 470 12.32 -0.65 23.06
CA PHE A 470 12.49 -1.78 22.16
C PHE A 470 12.82 -3.06 22.92
N LYS A 471 13.76 -3.02 23.86
CA LYS A 471 14.13 -4.18 24.70
C LYS A 471 12.94 -4.66 25.51
N LEU A 472 12.23 -3.74 26.20
CA LEU A 472 11.05 -4.07 26.98
C LEU A 472 9.98 -4.75 26.11
N TRP A 473 9.66 -4.19 24.94
CA TRP A 473 8.64 -4.78 24.07
C TRP A 473 9.09 -6.11 23.48
N LYS A 474 10.36 -6.21 23.03
CA LYS A 474 10.98 -7.46 22.55
C LYS A 474 10.86 -8.57 23.58
N GLU A 475 11.17 -8.27 24.84
CA GLU A 475 11.08 -9.21 25.97
C GLU A 475 9.62 -9.62 26.23
N ASN A 476 8.70 -8.65 26.31
CA ASN A 476 7.29 -8.91 26.54
C ASN A 476 6.73 -9.86 25.49
N ILE A 477 6.92 -9.56 24.21
CA ILE A 477 6.44 -10.41 23.10
C ILE A 477 7.34 -11.60 22.81
N GLN A 478 8.40 -11.83 23.60
CA GLN A 478 9.34 -12.94 23.47
C GLN A 478 9.89 -13.10 22.03
N HIS A 479 10.15 -12.00 21.33
CA HIS A 479 10.80 -12.08 20.01
C HIS A 479 12.29 -12.15 20.19
N ASP A 480 12.95 -13.06 19.47
CA ASP A 480 14.39 -13.14 19.46
C ASP A 480 14.90 -13.57 18.09
N CYS A 481 15.81 -12.78 17.53
CA CYS A 481 16.45 -13.05 16.26
C CYS A 481 17.85 -12.43 16.24
N PRO A 482 18.76 -12.91 15.36
CA PRO A 482 20.14 -12.41 15.30
C PRO A 482 20.25 -10.91 15.09
N PHE A 483 19.27 -10.33 14.39
CA PHE A 483 19.28 -8.92 14.01
C PHE A 483 18.74 -7.99 15.11
N CYS A 484 17.96 -8.51 16.07
CA CYS A 484 17.40 -7.70 17.16
C CYS A 484 18.23 -7.71 18.44
N ASN A 485 19.40 -8.35 18.43
CA ASN A 485 20.32 -8.37 19.57
C ASN A 485 21.08 -7.07 19.78
N SER A 486 21.19 -6.24 18.74
CA SER A 486 21.80 -4.92 18.81
C SER A 486 20.84 -3.88 18.26
N PHE A 487 20.30 -3.04 19.15
CA PHE A 487 19.47 -1.91 18.75
C PHE A 487 20.25 -0.91 17.89
N ASP A 488 21.54 -0.70 18.18
CA ASP A 488 22.41 0.16 17.37
C ASP A 488 22.50 -0.33 15.92
N ARG A 489 22.72 -1.64 15.72
CA ARG A 489 22.71 -2.24 14.37
C ARG A 489 21.36 -2.05 13.68
N LEU A 490 20.24 -2.29 14.36
CA LEU A 490 18.92 -2.01 13.80
C LEU A 490 18.75 -0.52 13.47
N SER A 491 19.25 0.40 14.28
CA SER A 491 19.14 1.84 14.01
C SER A 491 20.01 2.27 12.82
N ASN A 492 21.22 1.73 12.70
CA ASN A 492 22.23 2.24 11.77
C ASN A 492 22.35 1.42 10.47
N ASN A 493 21.96 0.15 10.45
CA ASN A 493 22.08 -0.73 9.28
C ASN A 493 20.72 -1.00 8.62
N ARG A 494 20.57 -0.53 7.37
CA ARG A 494 19.37 -0.73 6.55
C ARG A 494 19.04 -2.21 6.35
N TRP A 495 20.05 -3.04 6.07
CA TRP A 495 19.82 -4.44 5.73
C TRP A 495 19.46 -5.29 6.95
N ASP A 496 20.07 -5.01 8.10
CA ASP A 496 19.69 -5.67 9.36
C ASP A 496 18.22 -5.39 9.69
N ARG A 497 17.73 -4.15 9.49
CA ARG A 497 16.28 -3.85 9.67
C ARG A 497 15.38 -4.59 8.69
N ILE A 498 15.77 -4.62 7.42
CA ILE A 498 14.96 -5.27 6.39
C ILE A 498 14.86 -6.77 6.68
N MET A 499 15.99 -7.40 7.03
CA MET A 499 16.05 -8.82 7.35
C MET A 499 15.31 -9.15 8.66
N HIS A 500 15.48 -8.32 9.69
CA HIS A 500 14.68 -8.37 10.92
C HIS A 500 13.17 -8.34 10.62
N ASN A 501 12.72 -7.38 9.83
CA ASN A 501 11.30 -7.27 9.48
C ASN A 501 10.80 -8.48 8.67
N LEU A 502 11.63 -9.03 7.78
CA LEU A 502 11.28 -10.22 6.99
C LEU A 502 11.10 -11.44 7.91
N ILE A 503 12.01 -11.62 8.87
CA ILE A 503 11.91 -12.66 9.91
C ILE A 503 10.64 -12.49 10.72
N VAL A 504 10.34 -11.27 11.19
CA VAL A 504 9.12 -11.01 11.96
C VAL A 504 7.87 -11.39 11.17
N MET A 505 7.82 -11.11 9.87
CA MET A 505 6.66 -11.48 9.04
C MET A 505 6.53 -12.99 8.87
N ALA A 506 7.66 -13.71 8.68
CA ALA A 506 7.66 -15.16 8.59
C ALA A 506 7.31 -15.83 9.92
N GLU A 507 7.74 -15.27 11.05
CA GLU A 507 7.42 -15.77 12.38
C GLU A 507 5.92 -15.75 12.69
N LEU A 508 5.15 -14.83 12.08
CA LEU A 508 3.69 -14.74 12.29
C LEU A 508 2.92 -15.93 11.70
N GLU A 509 3.54 -16.75 10.86
CA GLU A 509 2.95 -18.00 10.36
C GLU A 509 3.15 -19.19 11.31
N THR A 510 3.94 -19.02 12.39
CA THR A 510 4.21 -20.10 13.33
C THR A 510 3.02 -20.33 14.27
N HIS A 511 2.59 -21.59 14.39
CA HIS A 511 1.40 -21.98 15.18
C HIS A 511 1.52 -21.68 16.68
N GLN A 512 2.73 -21.40 17.16
CA GLN A 512 3.01 -21.08 18.55
C GLN A 512 2.92 -19.57 18.86
N ARG A 513 2.69 -18.72 17.85
CA ARG A 513 2.58 -17.27 18.02
C ARG A 513 1.12 -16.85 18.17
N ILE A 514 0.81 -16.23 19.31
CA ILE A 514 -0.49 -15.64 19.63
C ILE A 514 -0.27 -14.16 19.98
N PRO A 515 -1.14 -13.24 19.54
CA PRO A 515 -1.03 -11.83 19.92
C PRO A 515 -1.24 -11.65 21.43
N GLN A 516 -0.40 -10.82 22.04
CA GLN A 516 -0.65 -10.31 23.38
C GLN A 516 -1.74 -9.23 23.32
N MET A 517 -2.95 -9.58 23.75
CA MET A 517 -4.14 -8.74 23.56
C MET A 517 -4.00 -7.36 24.22
N ASP A 518 -3.33 -7.26 25.37
CA ASP A 518 -3.07 -5.98 26.03
C ASP A 518 -2.17 -5.08 25.17
N MET A 519 -1.10 -5.64 24.58
CA MET A 519 -0.23 -4.89 23.68
C MET A 519 -0.92 -4.55 22.36
N LEU A 520 -1.73 -5.45 21.81
CA LEU A 520 -2.54 -5.16 20.62
C LEU A 520 -3.51 -4.00 20.89
N ARG A 521 -4.15 -3.97 22.07
CA ARG A 521 -5.04 -2.90 22.53
C ARG A 521 -4.30 -1.57 22.65
N GLU A 522 -3.17 -1.57 23.36
CA GLU A 522 -2.40 -0.35 23.65
C GLU A 522 -1.72 0.22 22.40
N LEU A 523 -1.05 -0.63 21.62
CA LEU A 523 -0.11 -0.22 20.57
C LEU A 523 -0.72 -0.27 19.17
N SER A 524 -1.87 -0.93 19.02
CA SER A 524 -2.56 -1.16 17.74
C SER A 524 -4.08 -1.18 17.90
N GLY A 525 -4.63 -0.32 18.76
CA GLY A 525 -6.03 -0.35 19.20
C GLY A 525 -7.10 -0.39 18.11
N ALA A 526 -6.82 0.10 16.89
CA ALA A 526 -7.73 -0.06 15.75
C ALA A 526 -7.91 -1.55 15.35
N TYR A 527 -6.82 -2.32 15.35
CA TYR A 527 -6.85 -3.76 15.06
C TYR A 527 -7.48 -4.54 16.21
N TYR A 528 -7.20 -4.15 17.46
CA TYR A 528 -7.88 -4.72 18.63
C TYR A 528 -9.41 -4.58 18.54
N ARG A 529 -9.91 -3.37 18.25
CA ARG A 529 -11.36 -3.16 18.08
C ARG A 529 -11.95 -4.02 16.97
N MET A 530 -11.26 -4.12 15.82
CA MET A 530 -11.69 -5.00 14.74
C MET A 530 -11.71 -6.47 15.16
N SER A 531 -10.75 -6.95 15.95
CA SER A 531 -10.80 -8.32 16.48
C SER A 531 -12.00 -8.57 17.39
N LYS A 532 -12.33 -7.61 18.29
CA LYS A 532 -13.49 -7.75 19.17
C LYS A 532 -14.81 -7.79 18.39
N SER A 533 -14.95 -6.92 17.40
CA SER A 533 -16.10 -6.96 16.48
C SER A 533 -16.25 -8.28 15.72
N LEU A 534 -15.15 -8.97 15.41
CA LEU A 534 -15.20 -10.27 14.72
C LEU A 534 -15.57 -11.44 15.65
N ILE A 535 -15.14 -11.38 16.91
CA ILE A 535 -15.37 -12.44 17.90
C ILE A 535 -16.77 -12.32 18.55
N GLY A 536 -17.48 -11.21 18.32
CA GLY A 536 -18.80 -10.98 18.89
C GLY A 536 -18.76 -10.61 20.38
N GLU A 537 -17.59 -10.19 20.87
CA GLU A 537 -17.48 -9.51 22.15
C GLU A 537 -17.90 -8.05 21.94
N ASP A 538 -19.10 -7.69 22.41
CA ASP A 538 -19.58 -6.31 22.42
C ASP A 538 -18.54 -5.37 23.07
N LEU A 539 -18.32 -4.21 22.44
CA LEU A 539 -17.34 -3.20 22.83
C LEU A 539 -17.76 -2.39 24.06
#